data_AF-A0A7J7JQG0-F1
#
_entry.id   AF-A0A7J7JQG0-F1
#
_cell.length_a   1.000
_cell.length_b   1.000
_cell.length_c   1.000
_cell.angle_alpha   90.00
_cell.angle_beta   90.00
_cell.angle_gamma   90.00
#
_symmetry.space_group_name_H-M   'P 1'
#
loop_
_entity.id
_entity.type
_entity.pdbx_description
1 polymer ?
#
loop_
_entity_poly.entity_id
_entity_poly.type
_entity_poly.pdbx_seq_one_letter_code
_entity_poly.pdbx_strand_id
1 'polypeptide(L)'
;MLHSVWFVVNFDLSSNVFSQALCPTFSAAEISLNCLARQQKAVLINQETVAEGTATSPVVDLDFTDHKQAFKEKSLWEIVRALTVFRVCSNRTFVSRSAEIFERTQRILGKRLSSAVVKPLFYDQFVGGVTIADVRYNIDKLAKANSGTFVLMVMEAIDKVEEANDNAKNIIKMMEGITEKKTPYGSYMQIRISAMFTSHLLKSLSLLSDEVREKVIYSSAEYMRTHNPDTLRWLAETPGASGIISEFLSGLILLSEVGQKAVATDTVLMVDAEYTNTNPALTALAMALSLVCNKSKAIVWNTTQCYLKKSFEDLQWEFNFAEKNNLHYGDKPNI
;
A
#
# COMPACT_ATOMS: atom_id res chain seq x y z
N MET A 1 6.65 -17.83 3.32
CA MET A 1 6.74 -16.37 3.54
C MET A 1 7.55 -15.78 2.40
N LEU A 2 6.95 -14.92 1.57
CA LEU A 2 7.63 -14.25 0.46
C LEU A 2 8.55 -13.17 1.04
N HIS A 3 9.84 -13.17 0.70
CA HIS A 3 10.72 -12.04 0.99
C HIS A 3 10.28 -10.85 0.14
N SER A 4 9.48 -9.96 0.68
CA SER A 4 9.04 -8.75 -0.01
C SER A 4 9.89 -7.56 0.42
N VAL A 5 10.60 -6.95 -0.53
CA VAL A 5 11.28 -5.67 -0.33
C VAL A 5 10.37 -4.55 -0.82
N TRP A 6 10.28 -3.46 -0.05
CA TRP A 6 9.40 -2.33 -0.31
C TRP A 6 10.07 -1.34 -1.26
N PHE A 7 9.35 -0.94 -2.32
CA PHE A 7 9.83 0.07 -3.26
C PHE A 7 8.80 1.17 -3.46
N VAL A 8 9.25 2.41 -3.29
CA VAL A 8 8.47 3.62 -3.57
C VAL A 8 8.76 4.05 -5.01
N VAL A 9 7.74 4.27 -5.83
CA VAL A 9 7.88 4.70 -7.23
C VAL A 9 7.35 6.13 -7.36
N ASN A 10 8.10 6.99 -8.03
CA ASN A 10 7.77 8.42 -8.12
C ASN A 10 7.82 8.95 -9.57
N PHE A 11 6.77 9.67 -10.00
CA PHE A 11 6.72 10.32 -11.31
C PHE A 11 6.96 11.84 -11.30
N ASP A 12 7.09 12.50 -10.13
CA ASP A 12 7.30 13.95 -10.05
C ASP A 12 8.43 14.36 -9.06
N LEU A 13 9.30 15.27 -9.51
CA LEU A 13 10.49 15.77 -8.80
C LEU A 13 10.20 17.12 -8.13
N SER A 14 9.17 17.19 -7.28
CA SER A 14 8.83 18.40 -6.51
C SER A 14 9.43 18.41 -5.10
N SER A 15 9.57 19.60 -4.49
CA SER A 15 10.17 19.78 -3.14
C SER A 15 9.37 19.10 -2.02
N ASN A 16 8.07 18.90 -2.21
CA ASN A 16 7.19 18.22 -1.25
C ASN A 16 7.54 16.72 -1.11
N VAL A 17 8.02 16.07 -2.17
CA VAL A 17 8.32 14.63 -2.17
C VAL A 17 9.60 14.29 -1.39
N PHE A 18 10.60 15.18 -1.39
CA PHE A 18 11.81 15.01 -0.59
C PHE A 18 11.50 15.04 0.92
N SER A 19 10.56 15.91 1.32
CA SER A 19 10.06 15.98 2.70
C SER A 19 9.32 14.70 3.10
N GLN A 20 8.52 14.13 2.19
CA GLN A 20 7.77 12.89 2.44
C GLN A 20 8.67 11.65 2.52
N ALA A 21 9.68 11.52 1.67
CA ALA A 21 10.66 10.44 1.73
C ALA A 21 11.50 10.46 3.03
N LEU A 22 11.59 11.63 3.67
CA LEU A 22 12.30 11.84 4.93
C LEU A 22 11.35 11.94 6.14
N CYS A 23 10.03 11.86 5.95
CA CYS A 23 9.05 12.09 7.00
C CYS A 23 9.25 11.10 8.18
N PRO A 24 9.24 11.56 9.44
CA PRO A 24 9.53 10.70 10.60
C PRO A 24 8.50 9.59 10.85
N THR A 25 7.36 9.57 10.15
CA THR A 25 6.43 8.43 10.15
C THR A 25 6.99 7.20 9.39
N PHE A 26 8.07 7.37 8.61
CA PHE A 26 8.84 6.31 7.99
C PHE A 26 10.10 5.92 8.81
N SER A 27 10.04 6.05 10.13
CA SER A 27 11.02 5.41 11.02
C SER A 27 10.65 3.93 11.18
N ALA A 28 11.24 3.06 10.36
CA ALA A 28 11.32 1.62 10.65
C ALA A 28 12.25 1.31 11.84
N ALA A 29 12.49 2.28 12.73
CA ALA A 29 13.43 2.20 13.83
C ALA A 29 12.75 2.65 15.13
N GLU A 30 11.72 1.93 15.56
CA GLU A 30 11.36 1.82 16.97
C GLU A 30 10.68 0.48 17.27
N ILE A 31 11.23 -0.62 16.71
CA ILE A 31 11.00 -1.95 17.29
C ILE A 31 11.78 -1.99 18.59
N SER A 32 11.11 -1.59 19.68
CA SER A 32 11.60 -1.80 21.04
C SER A 32 11.96 -3.27 21.22
N LEU A 33 13.22 -3.54 21.61
CA LEU A 33 13.77 -4.86 21.94
C LEU A 33 12.87 -5.70 22.88
N ASN A 34 11.91 -5.07 23.56
CA ASN A 34 10.96 -5.72 24.45
C ASN A 34 9.82 -6.47 23.74
N CYS A 35 9.56 -6.23 22.44
CA CYS A 35 8.49 -6.93 21.71
C CYS A 35 8.92 -8.35 21.27
N LEU A 36 10.19 -8.51 20.87
CA LEU A 36 10.78 -9.80 20.46
C LEU A 36 10.81 -10.83 21.61
N ALA A 37 11.01 -10.38 22.85
CA ALA A 37 11.05 -11.26 24.02
C ALA A 37 9.66 -11.84 24.40
N ARG A 38 8.56 -11.21 23.98
CA ARG A 38 7.20 -11.70 24.28
C ARG A 38 6.67 -12.69 23.23
N GLN A 39 7.10 -12.60 21.98
CA GLN A 39 6.65 -13.49 20.92
C GLN A 39 7.23 -14.92 21.01
N GLN A 40 8.38 -15.11 21.67
CA GLN A 40 8.95 -16.46 21.88
C GLN A 40 8.09 -17.37 22.79
N LYS A 41 7.14 -16.84 23.55
CA LYS A 41 6.35 -17.63 24.50
C LYS A 41 5.01 -18.14 23.97
N ALA A 42 4.59 -17.74 22.76
CA ALA A 42 3.26 -18.04 22.22
C ALA A 42 3.22 -19.10 21.10
N VAL A 43 4.37 -19.66 20.68
CA VAL A 43 4.45 -20.61 19.53
C VAL A 43 4.37 -22.10 19.94
N LEU A 44 4.15 -22.41 21.22
CA LEU A 44 4.00 -23.79 21.70
C LEU A 44 2.56 -24.18 21.97
N ILE A 45 1.64 -23.99 21.01
CA ILE A 45 0.30 -24.63 21.08
C ILE A 45 -0.14 -25.07 19.67
N ASN A 46 -0.37 -26.38 19.55
CA ASN A 46 -1.04 -27.12 18.47
C ASN A 46 -0.24 -27.42 17.19
N GLN A 47 0.64 -28.43 17.27
CA GLN A 47 0.80 -29.37 16.17
C GLN A 47 0.01 -30.64 16.50
N GLU A 48 -1.17 -30.81 15.90
CA GLU A 48 -1.74 -32.13 15.70
C GLU A 48 -2.68 -32.13 14.49
N THR A 49 -2.36 -33.02 13.53
CA THR A 49 -3.20 -33.56 12.45
C THR A 49 -3.71 -32.65 11.34
N VAL A 50 -2.96 -32.57 10.23
CA VAL A 50 -3.54 -32.54 8.86
C VAL A 50 -2.70 -33.44 7.95
N ALA A 51 -3.40 -34.27 7.18
CA ALA A 51 -2.93 -35.43 6.43
C ALA A 51 -1.99 -35.15 5.25
N GLU A 52 -1.25 -36.21 4.89
CA GLU A 52 -0.25 -36.31 3.82
C GLU A 52 -0.80 -36.03 2.42
N GLY A 53 0.00 -35.31 1.62
CA GLY A 53 -0.07 -35.38 0.16
C GLY A 53 -0.09 -34.02 -0.54
N THR A 54 1.07 -33.39 -0.72
CA THR A 54 1.55 -32.76 -1.99
C THR A 54 2.86 -32.01 -1.75
N ALA A 55 3.79 -32.14 -2.69
CA ALA A 55 5.18 -31.61 -2.74
C ALA A 55 5.53 -30.50 -1.72
N THR A 56 6.27 -30.87 -0.68
CA THR A 56 6.93 -29.93 0.23
C THR A 56 8.04 -29.20 -0.52
N SER A 57 7.79 -27.96 -0.95
CA SER A 57 8.88 -27.01 -1.20
C SER A 57 9.76 -26.95 0.06
N PRO A 58 11.09 -27.00 -0.07
CA PRO A 58 11.96 -27.00 1.10
C PRO A 58 11.68 -25.74 1.91
N VAL A 59 11.36 -25.93 3.19
CA VAL A 59 11.31 -24.84 4.16
C VAL A 59 12.73 -24.29 4.22
N VAL A 60 12.96 -23.17 3.54
CA VAL A 60 14.21 -22.43 3.66
C VAL A 60 14.27 -21.96 5.09
N ASP A 61 15.20 -22.51 5.87
CA ASP A 61 15.45 -22.09 7.24
C ASP A 61 16.01 -20.66 7.18
N LEU A 62 15.23 -19.69 7.62
CA LEU A 62 15.55 -18.28 7.51
C LEU A 62 16.34 -17.84 8.73
N ASP A 63 17.66 -17.68 8.55
CA ASP A 63 18.52 -17.09 9.56
C ASP A 63 18.52 -15.56 9.45
N PHE A 64 17.73 -14.90 10.30
CA PHE A 64 17.68 -13.44 10.39
C PHE A 64 18.98 -12.80 10.91
N THR A 65 19.95 -13.59 11.37
CA THR A 65 21.27 -13.12 11.79
C THR A 65 22.31 -13.14 10.66
N ASP A 66 22.03 -13.77 9.52
CA ASP A 66 22.92 -13.78 8.37
C ASP A 66 22.83 -12.48 7.55
N HIS A 67 23.57 -11.48 8.02
CA HIS A 67 23.69 -10.20 7.31
C HIS A 67 24.38 -10.34 5.94
N LYS A 68 25.22 -11.37 5.72
CA LYS A 68 25.89 -11.55 4.43
C LYS A 68 24.88 -11.92 3.36
N GLN A 69 23.92 -12.79 3.70
CA GLN A 69 22.83 -13.13 2.79
C GLN A 69 21.96 -11.91 2.47
N ALA A 70 21.63 -11.09 3.48
CA ALA A 70 20.80 -9.89 3.31
C ALA A 70 21.42 -8.82 2.39
N PHE A 71 22.74 -8.65 2.43
CA PHE A 71 23.45 -7.63 1.64
C PHE A 71 24.21 -8.18 0.43
N LYS A 72 24.08 -9.47 0.11
CA LYS A 72 24.85 -10.15 -0.95
C LYS A 72 24.79 -9.44 -2.31
N GLU A 73 23.63 -8.89 -2.64
CA GLU A 73 23.34 -8.24 -3.92
C GLU A 73 23.61 -6.72 -3.91
N LYS A 74 24.19 -6.20 -2.82
CA LYS A 74 24.52 -4.77 -2.64
C LYS A 74 26.01 -4.55 -2.78
N SER A 75 26.38 -3.54 -3.58
CA SER A 75 27.74 -3.04 -3.67
C SER A 75 28.17 -2.35 -2.37
N LEU A 76 29.48 -2.30 -2.11
CA LEU A 76 30.04 -1.56 -0.97
C LEU A 76 29.58 -0.09 -0.99
N TRP A 77 29.48 0.51 -2.19
CA TRP A 77 28.98 1.87 -2.35
C TRP A 77 27.51 2.02 -1.94
N GLU A 78 26.64 1.07 -2.30
CA GLU A 78 25.24 1.07 -1.84
C GLU A 78 25.15 0.97 -0.32
N ILE A 79 26.01 0.17 0.32
CA ILE A 79 26.03 0.01 1.78
C ILE A 79 26.53 1.30 2.46
N VAL A 80 27.65 1.88 2.00
CA VAL A 80 28.20 3.15 2.53
C VAL A 80 27.20 4.28 2.37
N ARG A 81 26.55 4.36 1.20
CA ARG A 81 25.50 5.32 0.93
C ARG A 81 24.31 5.14 1.87
N ALA A 82 23.80 3.92 2.03
CA ALA A 82 22.71 3.63 2.93
C ALA A 82 23.04 4.03 4.37
N LEU A 83 24.26 3.71 4.85
CA LEU A 83 24.72 4.12 6.17
C LEU A 83 24.82 5.65 6.32
N THR A 84 25.31 6.34 5.29
CA THR A 84 25.41 7.81 5.27
C THR A 84 24.03 8.44 5.35
N VAL A 85 23.11 8.01 4.49
CA VAL A 85 21.71 8.47 4.49
C VAL A 85 21.07 8.19 5.84
N PHE A 86 21.22 6.99 6.38
CA PHE A 86 20.70 6.62 7.70
C PHE A 86 21.18 7.58 8.80
N ARG A 87 22.48 7.89 8.84
CA ARG A 87 23.06 8.82 9.83
C ARG A 87 22.53 10.24 9.66
N VAL A 88 22.37 10.71 8.42
CA VAL A 88 21.82 12.04 8.13
C VAL A 88 20.34 12.12 8.51
N CYS A 89 19.54 11.11 8.16
CA CYS A 89 18.12 11.04 8.51
C CYS A 89 17.88 10.82 10.01
N SER A 90 18.84 10.24 10.73
CA SER A 90 18.79 10.13 12.19
C SER A 90 18.87 11.50 12.88
N ASN A 91 19.25 12.57 12.17
CA ASN A 91 19.25 13.92 12.69
C ASN A 91 17.87 14.58 12.53
N ARG A 92 17.13 14.68 13.65
CA ARG A 92 15.78 15.28 13.69
C ARG A 92 15.73 16.70 13.10
N THR A 93 16.76 17.51 13.33
CA THR A 93 16.81 18.89 12.81
C THR A 93 16.92 18.90 11.29
N PHE A 94 17.75 18.03 10.72
CA PHE A 94 17.87 17.90 9.27
C PHE A 94 16.55 17.46 8.64
N VAL A 95 15.94 16.39 9.17
CA VAL A 95 14.67 15.86 8.67
C VAL A 95 13.55 16.89 8.75
N SER A 96 13.37 17.54 9.90
CA SER A 96 12.31 18.54 10.12
C SER A 96 12.43 19.77 9.23
N ARG A 97 13.63 20.06 8.69
CA ARG A 97 13.90 21.21 7.82
C ARG A 97 14.30 20.78 6.41
N SER A 98 14.13 19.51 6.05
CA SER A 98 14.64 18.94 4.80
C SER A 98 14.09 19.65 3.56
N ALA A 99 12.80 20.00 3.55
CA ALA A 99 12.17 20.77 2.49
C ALA A 99 12.84 22.15 2.31
N GLU A 100 13.00 22.89 3.40
CA GLU A 100 13.60 24.22 3.38
C GLU A 100 15.08 24.19 2.97
N ILE A 101 15.82 23.20 3.48
CA ILE A 101 17.21 22.94 3.08
C ILE A 101 17.27 22.65 1.58
N PHE A 102 16.43 21.74 1.08
CA PHE A 102 16.42 21.36 -0.34
C PHE A 102 16.08 22.56 -1.23
N GLU A 103 15.09 23.37 -0.88
CA GLU A 103 14.76 24.59 -1.63
C GLU A 103 15.91 25.60 -1.64
N ARG A 104 16.55 25.85 -0.49
CA ARG A 104 17.71 26.73 -0.41
C ARG A 104 18.86 26.19 -1.25
N THR A 105 19.12 24.88 -1.21
CA THR A 105 20.11 24.22 -2.06
C THR A 105 19.77 24.37 -3.54
N GLN A 106 18.50 24.22 -3.94
CA GLN A 106 18.07 24.45 -5.32
C GLN A 106 18.23 25.91 -5.75
N ARG A 107 18.01 26.88 -4.87
CA ARG A 107 18.21 28.31 -5.15
C ARG A 107 19.69 28.66 -5.31
N ILE A 108 20.58 28.07 -4.51
CA ILE A 108 22.02 28.37 -4.53
C ILE A 108 22.74 27.62 -5.67
N LEU A 109 22.52 26.30 -5.79
CA LEU A 109 23.23 25.44 -6.73
C LEU A 109 22.49 25.29 -8.08
N GLY A 110 21.24 25.71 -8.16
CA GLY A 110 20.36 25.46 -9.29
C GLY A 110 19.78 24.04 -9.30
N LYS A 111 18.66 23.85 -10.01
CA LYS A 111 17.91 22.58 -10.09
C LYS A 111 18.72 21.40 -10.63
N ARG A 112 19.62 21.65 -11.60
CA ARG A 112 20.40 20.56 -12.23
C ARG A 112 21.44 19.98 -11.28
N LEU A 113 22.21 20.84 -10.62
CA LEU A 113 23.31 20.39 -9.75
C LEU A 113 22.79 19.82 -8.43
N SER A 114 21.77 20.46 -7.85
CA SER A 114 21.08 19.92 -6.66
C SER A 114 20.49 18.54 -6.94
N SER A 115 19.79 18.33 -8.06
CA SER A 115 19.28 17.01 -8.44
C SER A 115 20.39 16.01 -8.73
N ALA A 116 21.51 16.42 -9.32
CA ALA A 116 22.66 15.53 -9.55
C ALA A 116 23.31 15.04 -8.26
N VAL A 117 23.20 15.79 -7.15
CA VAL A 117 23.70 15.39 -5.83
C VAL A 117 22.66 14.59 -5.06
N VAL A 118 21.41 15.07 -5.02
CA VAL A 118 20.35 14.49 -4.19
C VAL A 118 19.82 13.18 -4.78
N LYS A 119 19.78 13.06 -6.11
CA LYS A 119 19.23 11.87 -6.76
C LYS A 119 20.05 10.60 -6.44
N PRO A 120 21.38 10.56 -6.64
CA PRO A 120 22.17 9.38 -6.30
C PRO A 120 22.18 9.07 -4.80
N LEU A 121 22.15 10.10 -3.95
CA LEU A 121 22.25 9.93 -2.49
C LEU A 121 20.94 9.49 -1.85
N PHE A 122 19.85 10.25 -2.06
CA PHE A 122 18.57 10.04 -1.38
C PHE A 122 17.54 9.34 -2.27
N TYR A 123 17.36 9.79 -3.52
CA TYR A 123 16.30 9.19 -4.36
C TYR A 123 16.59 7.72 -4.64
N ASP A 124 17.79 7.35 -5.08
CA ASP A 124 18.12 5.95 -5.38
C ASP A 124 18.13 5.06 -4.11
N GLN A 125 17.97 5.64 -2.91
CA GLN A 125 17.88 4.91 -1.65
C GLN A 125 16.43 4.58 -1.29
N PHE A 126 15.51 5.50 -1.56
CA PHE A 126 14.09 5.38 -1.18
C PHE A 126 13.18 5.03 -2.37
N VAL A 127 13.56 5.44 -3.58
CA VAL A 127 12.76 5.35 -4.79
C VAL A 127 13.26 4.19 -5.66
N GLY A 128 12.37 3.23 -5.92
CA GLY A 128 12.59 2.05 -6.76
C GLY A 128 12.49 2.29 -8.26
N GLY A 129 12.24 3.52 -8.68
CA GLY A 129 12.22 3.91 -10.09
C GLY A 129 11.45 5.20 -10.31
N VAL A 130 11.84 5.93 -11.36
CA VAL A 130 11.10 7.12 -11.82
C VAL A 130 10.30 6.87 -13.08
N THR A 131 10.62 5.79 -13.78
CA THR A 131 9.87 5.28 -14.92
C THR A 131 9.45 3.84 -14.66
N ILE A 132 8.43 3.38 -15.40
CA ILE A 132 8.01 1.97 -15.37
C ILE A 132 9.20 1.05 -15.67
N ALA A 133 10.06 1.40 -16.61
CA ALA A 133 11.24 0.62 -16.97
C ALA A 133 12.22 0.47 -15.79
N ASP A 134 12.44 1.52 -15.01
CA ASP A 134 13.29 1.46 -13.80
C ASP A 134 12.69 0.52 -12.75
N VAL A 135 11.38 0.61 -12.54
CA VAL A 135 10.65 -0.26 -11.60
C VAL A 135 10.75 -1.71 -12.04
N ARG A 136 10.54 -1.98 -13.33
CA ARG A 136 10.69 -3.32 -13.92
C ARG A 136 12.09 -3.88 -13.69
N TYR A 137 13.12 -3.08 -13.97
CA TYR A 137 14.50 -3.47 -13.77
C TYR A 137 14.76 -3.87 -12.32
N ASN A 138 14.25 -3.10 -11.35
CA ASN A 138 14.41 -3.41 -9.93
C ASN A 138 13.61 -4.65 -9.50
N ILE A 139 12.37 -4.82 -9.98
CA ILE A 139 11.58 -6.04 -9.77
C ILE A 139 12.36 -7.27 -10.25
N ASP A 140 12.92 -7.23 -11.45
CA ASP A 140 13.71 -8.32 -12.02
C ASP A 140 15.00 -8.58 -11.22
N LYS A 141 15.68 -7.53 -10.78
CA LYS A 141 16.89 -7.63 -9.93
C LYS A 141 16.58 -8.36 -8.63
N LEU A 142 15.46 -8.03 -7.97
CA LEU A 142 15.06 -8.63 -6.70
C LEU A 142 14.52 -10.05 -6.87
N ALA A 143 13.80 -10.29 -7.96
CA ALA A 143 13.31 -11.63 -8.28
C ALA A 143 14.50 -12.60 -8.45
N LYS A 144 15.58 -12.17 -9.11
CA LYS A 144 16.84 -12.95 -9.19
C LYS A 144 17.51 -13.16 -7.83
N ALA A 145 17.31 -12.24 -6.90
CA ALA A 145 17.74 -12.33 -5.50
C ALA A 145 16.76 -13.10 -4.61
N ASN A 146 15.83 -13.86 -5.22
CA ASN A 146 14.78 -14.61 -4.55
C ASN A 146 13.80 -13.78 -3.69
N SER A 147 13.57 -12.52 -4.08
CA SER A 147 12.69 -11.58 -3.37
C SER A 147 11.55 -11.08 -4.26
N GLY A 148 10.33 -11.11 -3.73
CA GLY A 148 9.18 -10.42 -4.29
C GLY A 148 9.25 -8.92 -4.05
N THR A 149 8.41 -8.17 -4.76
CA THR A 149 8.36 -6.70 -4.67
C THR A 149 6.94 -6.23 -4.47
N PHE A 150 6.75 -5.33 -3.50
CA PHE A 150 5.53 -4.55 -3.36
C PHE A 150 5.77 -3.17 -3.98
N VAL A 151 5.02 -2.88 -5.04
CA VAL A 151 5.15 -1.61 -5.78
C VAL A 151 4.19 -0.60 -5.17
N LEU A 152 4.72 0.49 -4.62
CA LEU A 152 3.92 1.61 -4.14
C LEU A 152 4.13 2.80 -5.06
N MET A 153 3.06 3.41 -5.54
CA MET A 153 3.16 4.72 -6.18
C MET A 153 2.94 5.83 -5.17
N VAL A 154 3.77 6.86 -5.21
CA VAL A 154 3.55 8.07 -4.42
C VAL A 154 2.37 8.83 -5.01
N MET A 155 1.24 8.76 -4.31
CA MET A 155 0.04 9.53 -4.63
C MET A 155 -0.45 10.22 -3.35
N GLU A 156 -0.85 11.48 -3.51
CA GLU A 156 -1.47 12.26 -2.44
C GLU A 156 -2.97 11.97 -2.38
N ALA A 157 -3.56 12.19 -1.19
CA ALA A 157 -5.00 12.22 -1.07
C ALA A 157 -5.53 13.40 -1.89
N ILE A 158 -6.62 13.18 -2.62
CA ILE A 158 -7.17 14.22 -3.48
C ILE A 158 -8.07 15.18 -2.68
N ASP A 159 -7.96 16.46 -3.00
CA ASP A 159 -8.93 17.48 -2.55
C ASP A 159 -9.98 17.78 -3.63
N LYS A 160 -9.70 17.38 -4.89
CA LYS A 160 -10.53 17.66 -6.06
C LYS A 160 -10.72 16.41 -6.92
N VAL A 161 -11.93 16.25 -7.48
CA VAL A 161 -12.33 15.07 -8.25
C VAL A 161 -11.58 14.93 -9.57
N GLU A 162 -11.13 16.05 -10.15
CA GLU A 162 -10.40 16.06 -11.41
C GLU A 162 -9.08 15.26 -11.34
N GLU A 163 -8.44 15.25 -10.16
CA GLU A 163 -7.17 14.55 -9.91
C GLU A 163 -7.35 13.01 -9.83
N ALA A 164 -8.55 12.55 -9.46
CA ALA A 164 -8.86 11.13 -9.29
C ALA A 164 -8.66 10.32 -10.58
N ASN A 165 -9.06 10.89 -11.73
CA ASN A 165 -8.98 10.22 -13.03
C ASN A 165 -7.53 9.95 -13.43
N ASP A 166 -6.64 10.93 -13.24
CA ASP A 166 -5.23 10.79 -13.59
C ASP A 166 -4.52 9.82 -12.64
N ASN A 167 -4.91 9.82 -11.36
CA ASN A 167 -4.43 8.84 -10.39
C ASN A 167 -4.83 7.41 -10.79
N ALA A 168 -6.10 7.17 -11.10
CA ALA A 168 -6.57 5.85 -11.53
C ALA A 168 -5.87 5.37 -12.81
N LYS A 169 -5.71 6.26 -13.81
CA LYS A 169 -4.96 5.95 -15.05
C LYS A 169 -3.51 5.59 -14.76
N ASN A 170 -2.85 6.33 -13.87
CA ASN A 170 -1.47 6.06 -13.48
C ASN A 170 -1.35 4.71 -12.74
N ILE A 171 -2.31 4.37 -11.87
CA ILE A 171 -2.38 3.06 -11.19
C ILE A 171 -2.49 1.93 -12.21
N ILE A 172 -3.42 2.06 -13.15
CA ILE A 172 -3.62 1.10 -14.24
C ILE A 172 -2.37 0.94 -15.09
N LYS A 173 -1.77 2.06 -15.52
CA LYS A 173 -0.56 2.06 -16.36
C LYS A 173 0.62 1.41 -15.65
N MET A 174 0.78 1.66 -14.34
CA MET A 174 1.81 0.99 -13.55
C MET A 174 1.54 -0.51 -13.43
N MET A 175 0.29 -0.94 -13.22
CA MET A 175 -0.06 -2.36 -13.16
C MET A 175 0.30 -3.08 -14.46
N GLU A 176 -0.07 -2.51 -15.61
CA GLU A 176 0.32 -3.03 -16.92
C GLU A 176 1.84 -3.09 -17.08
N GLY A 177 2.52 -2.02 -16.66
CA GLY A 177 3.96 -1.93 -16.66
C GLY A 177 4.64 -3.05 -15.87
N ILE A 178 4.26 -3.25 -14.60
CA ILE A 178 4.93 -4.24 -13.74
C ILE A 178 4.60 -5.68 -14.15
N THR A 179 3.47 -5.91 -14.81
CA THR A 179 2.98 -7.25 -15.20
C THR A 179 3.38 -7.72 -16.60
N GLU A 180 3.98 -6.86 -17.42
CA GLU A 180 4.44 -7.22 -18.78
C GLU A 180 5.39 -8.44 -18.82
N LYS A 181 6.09 -8.73 -17.72
CA LYS A 181 6.95 -9.91 -17.54
C LYS A 181 6.72 -10.47 -16.15
N LYS A 182 6.28 -11.72 -16.08
CA LYS A 182 5.93 -12.38 -14.82
C LYS A 182 7.19 -12.76 -14.04
N THR A 183 7.10 -12.62 -12.71
CA THR A 183 8.07 -13.17 -11.75
C THR A 183 7.44 -14.37 -11.05
N PRO A 184 8.22 -15.31 -10.48
CA PRO A 184 7.68 -16.44 -9.73
C PRO A 184 6.96 -16.02 -8.43
N TYR A 185 7.11 -14.76 -8.01
CA TYR A 185 6.54 -14.25 -6.76
C TYR A 185 5.16 -13.64 -6.94
N GLY A 186 4.73 -13.38 -8.19
CA GLY A 186 3.50 -12.64 -8.50
C GLY A 186 3.70 -11.13 -8.51
N SER A 187 2.61 -10.41 -8.75
CA SER A 187 2.57 -8.95 -8.85
C SER A 187 1.76 -8.37 -7.71
N TYR A 188 2.33 -7.41 -6.99
CA TYR A 188 1.71 -6.78 -5.84
C TYR A 188 1.86 -5.27 -5.93
N MET A 189 0.76 -4.55 -5.74
CA MET A 189 0.73 -3.10 -5.74
C MET A 189 0.04 -2.57 -4.50
N GLN A 190 0.63 -1.56 -3.88
CA GLN A 190 -0.01 -0.78 -2.81
C GLN A 190 -0.76 0.38 -3.42
N ILE A 191 -2.01 0.54 -3.02
CA ILE A 191 -2.88 1.62 -3.48
C ILE A 191 -3.48 2.36 -2.28
N ARG A 192 -3.70 3.67 -2.45
CA ARG A 192 -4.48 4.48 -1.52
C ARG A 192 -5.83 4.74 -2.12
N ILE A 193 -6.90 4.35 -1.41
CA ILE A 193 -8.26 4.67 -1.85
C ILE A 193 -8.48 6.21 -1.82
N SER A 194 -7.82 6.94 -0.92
CA SER A 194 -7.84 8.41 -0.92
C SER A 194 -7.27 9.08 -2.17
N ALA A 195 -6.58 8.34 -3.05
CA ALA A 195 -6.17 8.85 -4.36
C ALA A 195 -7.34 8.95 -5.37
N MET A 196 -8.50 8.36 -5.05
CA MET A 196 -9.69 8.31 -5.91
C MET A 196 -10.95 8.92 -5.26
N PHE A 197 -10.91 9.24 -3.97
CA PHE A 197 -12.04 9.80 -3.21
C PHE A 197 -11.55 10.98 -2.38
N THR A 198 -12.30 12.08 -2.29
CA THR A 198 -11.84 13.22 -1.50
C THR A 198 -11.81 12.92 -0.02
N SER A 199 -10.92 13.64 0.67
CA SER A 199 -10.77 13.53 2.11
C SER A 199 -12.06 13.85 2.88
N HIS A 200 -12.89 14.77 2.38
CA HIS A 200 -14.18 15.13 3.00
C HIS A 200 -15.20 13.98 2.89
N LEU A 201 -15.28 13.35 1.71
CA LEU A 201 -16.15 12.20 1.48
C LEU A 201 -15.77 11.03 2.38
N LEU A 202 -14.49 10.68 2.43
CA LEU A 202 -14.00 9.56 3.25
C LEU A 202 -14.25 9.77 4.75
N LYS A 203 -14.08 10.99 5.24
CA LYS A 203 -14.44 11.35 6.63
C LYS A 203 -15.94 11.20 6.87
N SER A 204 -16.78 11.68 5.95
CA SER A 204 -18.23 11.60 6.07
C SER A 204 -18.72 10.14 6.11
N LEU A 205 -18.19 9.29 5.23
CA LEU A 205 -18.48 7.85 5.24
C LEU A 205 -17.99 7.14 6.51
N SER A 206 -16.87 7.60 7.08
CA SER A 206 -16.30 7.00 8.30
C SER A 206 -17.12 7.30 9.56
N LEU A 207 -17.97 8.33 9.53
CA LEU A 207 -18.87 8.67 10.64
C LEU A 207 -20.18 7.86 10.64
N LEU A 208 -20.43 7.08 9.59
CA LEU A 208 -21.63 6.24 9.50
C LEU A 208 -21.58 5.08 10.49
N SER A 209 -22.75 4.70 11.01
CA SER A 209 -22.90 3.54 11.90
C SER A 209 -22.47 2.24 11.19
N ASP A 210 -22.13 1.21 11.96
CA ASP A 210 -21.68 -0.07 11.39
C ASP A 210 -22.76 -0.74 10.51
N GLU A 211 -24.04 -0.62 10.90
CA GLU A 211 -25.17 -1.09 10.08
C GLU A 211 -25.24 -0.38 8.72
N VAL A 212 -25.11 0.94 8.71
CA VAL A 212 -25.10 1.72 7.48
C VAL A 212 -23.86 1.39 6.65
N ARG A 213 -22.71 1.14 7.29
CA ARG A 213 -21.46 0.78 6.63
C ARG A 213 -21.56 -0.54 5.87
N GLU A 214 -22.15 -1.57 6.46
CA GLU A 214 -22.38 -2.84 5.75
C GLU A 214 -23.30 -2.62 4.53
N LYS A 215 -24.32 -1.75 4.64
CA LYS A 215 -25.16 -1.37 3.50
C LYS A 215 -24.38 -0.61 2.41
N VAL A 216 -23.48 0.30 2.80
CA VAL A 216 -22.56 0.96 1.85
C VAL A 216 -21.75 -0.09 1.09
N ILE A 217 -21.19 -1.08 1.76
CA ILE A 217 -20.36 -2.12 1.14
C ILE A 217 -21.12 -2.85 0.02
N TYR A 218 -22.32 -3.37 0.32
CA TYR A 218 -23.11 -4.10 -0.66
C TYR A 218 -23.61 -3.21 -1.81
N SER A 219 -24.12 -2.02 -1.50
CA SER A 219 -24.59 -1.08 -2.52
C SER A 219 -23.46 -0.58 -3.44
N SER A 220 -22.27 -0.33 -2.89
CA SER A 220 -21.09 0.03 -3.67
C SER A 220 -20.65 -1.11 -4.58
N ALA A 221 -20.60 -2.36 -4.08
CA ALA A 221 -20.27 -3.52 -4.90
C ALA A 221 -21.28 -3.72 -6.04
N GLU A 222 -22.57 -3.53 -5.78
CA GLU A 222 -23.60 -3.65 -6.80
C GLU A 222 -23.52 -2.52 -7.84
N TYR A 223 -23.26 -1.29 -7.40
CA TYR A 223 -22.98 -0.17 -8.31
C TYR A 223 -21.78 -0.47 -9.21
N MET A 224 -20.67 -0.99 -8.68
CA MET A 224 -19.49 -1.34 -9.47
C MET A 224 -19.76 -2.41 -10.54
N ARG A 225 -20.74 -3.29 -10.32
CA ARG A 225 -21.14 -4.34 -11.29
C ARG A 225 -22.12 -3.84 -12.35
N THR A 226 -23.06 -2.99 -11.95
CA THR A 226 -24.24 -2.64 -12.76
C THR A 226 -24.18 -1.23 -13.34
N HIS A 227 -23.35 -0.36 -12.76
CA HIS A 227 -23.36 1.09 -12.96
C HIS A 227 -24.75 1.74 -12.75
N ASN A 228 -25.66 1.08 -12.01
CA ASN A 228 -26.99 1.60 -11.74
C ASN A 228 -26.97 2.52 -10.50
N PRO A 229 -27.17 3.84 -10.64
CA PRO A 229 -27.12 4.78 -9.50
C PRO A 229 -28.22 4.55 -8.45
N ASP A 230 -29.33 3.88 -8.81
CA ASP A 230 -30.42 3.60 -7.86
C ASP A 230 -29.97 2.73 -6.69
N THR A 231 -28.92 1.92 -6.86
CA THR A 231 -28.31 1.08 -5.82
C THR A 231 -27.84 1.88 -4.59
N LEU A 232 -27.54 3.17 -4.77
CA LEU A 232 -27.01 4.08 -3.76
C LEU A 232 -27.94 5.28 -3.49
N ARG A 233 -29.15 5.31 -4.05
CA ARG A 233 -30.11 6.41 -3.85
C ARG A 233 -30.41 6.66 -2.38
N TRP A 234 -30.54 5.59 -1.60
CA TRP A 234 -30.78 5.67 -0.15
C TRP A 234 -29.68 6.42 0.61
N LEU A 235 -28.45 6.45 0.08
CA LEU A 235 -27.33 7.17 0.71
C LEU A 235 -27.53 8.69 0.58
N ALA A 236 -28.08 9.15 -0.55
CA ALA A 236 -28.42 10.57 -0.73
C ALA A 236 -29.49 11.05 0.27
N GLU A 237 -30.35 10.15 0.72
CA GLU A 237 -31.41 10.41 1.71
C GLU A 237 -30.89 10.29 3.16
N THR A 238 -29.66 9.80 3.35
CA THR A 238 -29.07 9.61 4.68
C THR A 238 -28.55 10.96 5.22
N PRO A 239 -28.94 11.36 6.46
CA PRO A 239 -28.42 12.57 7.09
C PRO A 239 -26.89 12.58 7.12
N GLY A 240 -26.29 13.66 6.60
CA GLY A 240 -24.83 13.79 6.50
C GLY A 240 -24.22 13.27 5.19
N ALA A 241 -25.00 12.64 4.29
CA ALA A 241 -24.50 12.09 3.02
C ALA A 241 -25.13 12.72 1.75
N SER A 242 -26.09 13.63 1.89
CA SER A 242 -26.85 14.24 0.78
C SER A 242 -26.01 15.04 -0.23
N GLY A 243 -24.76 15.41 0.08
CA GLY A 243 -23.87 16.19 -0.78
C GLY A 243 -22.70 15.42 -1.41
N ILE A 244 -22.51 14.14 -1.06
CA ILE A 244 -21.32 13.38 -1.47
C ILE A 244 -21.60 12.34 -2.56
N ILE A 245 -22.85 12.16 -2.97
CA ILE A 245 -23.26 11.03 -3.83
C ILE A 245 -22.61 11.08 -5.22
N SER A 246 -22.59 12.22 -5.90
CA SER A 246 -22.04 12.33 -7.27
C SER A 246 -20.53 12.04 -7.30
N GLU A 247 -19.82 12.57 -6.31
CA GLU A 247 -18.41 12.28 -6.09
C GLU A 247 -18.20 10.80 -5.76
N PHE A 248 -19.04 10.23 -4.89
CA PHE A 248 -18.95 8.84 -4.50
C PHE A 248 -19.11 7.90 -5.70
N LEU A 249 -20.11 8.14 -6.53
CA LEU A 249 -20.34 7.36 -7.75
C LEU A 249 -19.15 7.45 -8.71
N SER A 250 -18.60 8.66 -8.91
CA SER A 250 -17.41 8.87 -9.73
C SER A 250 -16.20 8.08 -9.21
N GLY A 251 -15.93 8.15 -7.90
CA GLY A 251 -14.85 7.40 -7.26
C GLY A 251 -15.04 5.87 -7.35
N LEU A 252 -16.28 5.38 -7.23
CA LEU A 252 -16.60 3.96 -7.36
C LEU A 252 -16.38 3.43 -8.80
N ILE A 253 -16.62 4.25 -9.83
CA ILE A 253 -16.28 3.89 -11.21
C ILE A 253 -14.77 3.66 -11.32
N LEU A 254 -13.97 4.63 -10.86
CA LEU A 254 -12.51 4.56 -10.91
C LEU A 254 -11.95 3.37 -10.11
N LEU A 255 -12.49 3.14 -8.90
CA LEU A 255 -12.11 2.01 -8.06
C LEU A 255 -12.45 0.67 -8.74
N SER A 256 -13.61 0.58 -9.41
CA SER A 256 -14.01 -0.59 -10.21
C SER A 256 -13.05 -0.83 -11.36
N GLU A 257 -12.68 0.21 -12.12
CA GLU A 257 -11.72 0.11 -13.23
C GLU A 257 -10.34 -0.40 -12.77
N VAL A 258 -9.84 0.15 -11.65
CA VAL A 258 -8.59 -0.29 -11.02
C VAL A 258 -8.70 -1.76 -10.59
N GLY A 259 -9.78 -2.15 -9.92
CA GLY A 259 -10.00 -3.54 -9.49
C GLY A 259 -10.13 -4.53 -10.65
N GLN A 260 -10.86 -4.17 -11.71
CA GLN A 260 -10.98 -4.98 -12.92
C GLN A 260 -9.63 -5.17 -13.61
N LYS A 261 -8.81 -4.10 -13.70
CA LYS A 261 -7.45 -4.20 -14.23
C LYS A 261 -6.56 -5.10 -13.36
N ALA A 262 -6.69 -5.04 -12.04
CA ALA A 262 -5.96 -5.90 -11.13
C ALA A 262 -6.30 -7.38 -11.32
N VAL A 263 -7.59 -7.72 -11.46
CA VAL A 263 -8.04 -9.08 -11.82
C VAL A 263 -7.45 -9.51 -13.17
N ALA A 264 -7.55 -8.66 -14.19
CA ALA A 264 -7.07 -8.96 -15.54
C ALA A 264 -5.55 -9.18 -15.63
N THR A 265 -4.78 -8.51 -14.78
CA THR A 265 -3.31 -8.60 -14.74
C THR A 265 -2.79 -9.58 -13.70
N ASP A 266 -3.67 -10.22 -12.92
CA ASP A 266 -3.34 -11.02 -11.73
C ASP A 266 -2.43 -10.25 -10.75
N THR A 267 -2.74 -8.96 -10.54
CA THR A 267 -2.06 -8.09 -9.59
C THR A 267 -2.84 -8.05 -8.28
N VAL A 268 -2.18 -8.37 -7.17
CA VAL A 268 -2.75 -8.18 -5.83
C VAL A 268 -2.67 -6.70 -5.46
N LEU A 269 -3.82 -6.09 -5.19
CA LEU A 269 -3.96 -4.74 -4.64
C LEU A 269 -3.96 -4.81 -3.12
N MET A 270 -2.96 -4.22 -2.48
CA MET A 270 -2.97 -3.96 -1.04
C MET A 270 -3.47 -2.55 -0.80
N VAL A 271 -4.62 -2.42 -0.17
CA VAL A 271 -5.19 -1.13 0.23
C VAL A 271 -4.41 -0.64 1.45
N ASP A 272 -3.70 0.47 1.31
CA ASP A 272 -3.00 1.11 2.41
C ASP A 272 -4.00 1.61 3.45
N ALA A 273 -3.73 1.32 4.72
CA ALA A 273 -4.40 2.00 5.83
C ALA A 273 -3.79 3.40 6.01
N GLU A 274 -4.65 4.39 6.24
CA GLU A 274 -4.25 5.80 6.31
C GLU A 274 -4.51 6.32 7.73
N TYR A 275 -5.29 7.39 7.88
CA TYR A 275 -5.64 7.95 9.17
C TYR A 275 -6.77 7.18 9.84
N THR A 276 -6.70 7.03 11.16
CA THR A 276 -7.68 6.27 11.96
C THR A 276 -9.12 6.78 11.79
N ASN A 277 -9.31 8.06 11.51
CA ASN A 277 -10.62 8.67 11.25
C ASN A 277 -11.15 8.46 9.83
N THR A 278 -10.34 7.96 8.89
CA THR A 278 -10.74 7.63 7.52
C THR A 278 -10.77 6.13 7.26
N ASN A 279 -10.02 5.35 8.04
CA ASN A 279 -9.93 3.89 7.88
C ASN A 279 -11.29 3.17 7.80
N PRO A 280 -12.34 3.53 8.57
CA PRO A 280 -13.64 2.87 8.43
C PRO A 280 -14.22 2.95 7.01
N ALA A 281 -14.08 4.09 6.33
CA ALA A 281 -14.49 4.24 4.93
C ALA A 281 -13.56 3.48 3.97
N LEU A 282 -12.24 3.50 4.21
CA LEU A 282 -11.27 2.76 3.38
C LEU A 282 -11.53 1.25 3.44
N THR A 283 -11.73 0.70 4.64
CA THR A 283 -12.11 -0.70 4.84
C THR A 283 -13.44 -1.00 4.13
N ALA A 284 -14.47 -0.15 4.27
CA ALA A 284 -15.73 -0.37 3.57
C ALA A 284 -15.55 -0.43 2.04
N LEU A 285 -14.76 0.47 1.46
CA LEU A 285 -14.50 0.49 0.02
C LEU A 285 -13.63 -0.69 -0.43
N ALA A 286 -12.66 -1.12 0.37
CA ALA A 286 -11.85 -2.32 0.12
C ALA A 286 -12.70 -3.60 0.16
N MET A 287 -13.62 -3.71 1.12
CA MET A 287 -14.55 -4.85 1.21
C MET A 287 -15.56 -4.84 0.07
N ALA A 288 -16.04 -3.67 -0.36
CA ALA A 288 -16.89 -3.53 -1.54
C ALA A 288 -16.17 -3.98 -2.82
N LEU A 289 -14.90 -3.58 -3.00
CA LEU A 289 -14.10 -4.04 -4.12
C LEU A 289 -13.80 -5.55 -4.04
N SER A 290 -13.58 -6.09 -2.84
CA SER A 290 -13.38 -7.53 -2.61
C SER A 290 -14.61 -8.35 -3.01
N LEU A 291 -15.83 -7.85 -2.76
CA LEU A 291 -17.07 -8.47 -3.25
C LEU A 291 -17.12 -8.58 -4.78
N VAL A 292 -16.40 -7.72 -5.50
CA VAL A 292 -16.32 -7.72 -6.97
C VAL A 292 -15.16 -8.59 -7.45
N CYS A 293 -13.97 -8.43 -6.87
CA CYS A 293 -12.72 -8.98 -7.39
C CYS A 293 -12.28 -10.31 -6.76
N ASN A 294 -12.61 -10.60 -5.49
CA ASN A 294 -12.01 -11.71 -4.74
C ASN A 294 -12.77 -13.04 -4.89
N LYS A 295 -13.12 -13.40 -6.14
CA LYS A 295 -13.94 -14.61 -6.41
C LYS A 295 -13.15 -15.90 -6.50
N SER A 296 -12.01 -15.89 -7.18
CA SER A 296 -11.14 -17.06 -7.35
C SER A 296 -9.84 -16.99 -6.55
N LYS A 297 -9.46 -15.79 -6.14
CA LYS A 297 -8.23 -15.47 -5.42
C LYS A 297 -8.42 -14.15 -4.67
N ALA A 298 -7.69 -13.96 -3.57
CA ALA A 298 -7.65 -12.68 -2.88
C ALA A 298 -6.85 -11.68 -3.73
N ILE A 299 -7.54 -10.89 -4.56
CA ILE A 299 -6.97 -9.84 -5.40
C ILE A 299 -6.85 -8.54 -4.59
N VAL A 300 -7.85 -8.21 -3.79
CA VAL A 300 -7.88 -7.03 -2.92
C VAL A 300 -7.55 -7.47 -1.51
N TRP A 301 -6.51 -6.90 -0.94
CA TRP A 301 -6.09 -7.13 0.44
C TRP A 301 -6.27 -5.83 1.22
N ASN A 302 -6.72 -5.94 2.47
CA ASN A 302 -6.70 -4.80 3.39
C ASN A 302 -5.36 -4.71 4.12
N THR A 303 -5.14 -3.61 4.84
CA THR A 303 -3.98 -3.45 5.72
C THR A 303 -4.40 -3.27 7.17
N THR A 304 -4.13 -4.28 8.00
CA THR A 304 -4.38 -4.20 9.44
C THR A 304 -3.24 -3.46 10.16
N GLN A 305 -3.55 -2.32 10.80
CA GLN A 305 -2.58 -1.55 11.59
C GLN A 305 -2.43 -2.15 13.00
N CYS A 306 -1.50 -3.09 13.21
CA CYS A 306 -1.39 -3.89 14.43
C CYS A 306 -1.11 -3.09 15.72
N TYR A 307 -0.68 -1.83 15.59
CA TYR A 307 -0.47 -0.93 16.73
C TYR A 307 -1.77 -0.32 17.30
N LEU A 308 -2.92 -0.46 16.62
CA LEU A 308 -4.21 0.01 17.13
C LEU A 308 -4.88 -1.03 18.04
N LYS A 309 -5.61 -0.55 19.05
CA LYS A 309 -6.30 -1.42 20.01
C LYS A 309 -7.43 -2.24 19.37
N LYS A 310 -8.06 -1.71 18.32
CA LYS A 310 -9.23 -2.31 17.65
C LYS A 310 -8.86 -3.32 16.56
N SER A 311 -7.58 -3.43 16.20
CA SER A 311 -7.13 -4.18 15.02
C SER A 311 -7.55 -5.63 15.02
N PHE A 312 -7.59 -6.28 16.18
CA PHE A 312 -8.05 -7.67 16.28
C PHE A 312 -9.56 -7.79 15.98
N GLU A 313 -10.38 -6.90 16.54
CA GLU A 313 -11.83 -6.88 16.31
C GLU A 313 -12.16 -6.55 14.85
N ASP A 314 -11.46 -5.57 14.27
CA ASP A 314 -11.63 -5.16 12.88
C ASP A 314 -11.22 -6.29 11.92
N LEU A 315 -10.06 -6.93 12.14
CA LEU A 315 -9.60 -8.08 11.36
C LEU A 315 -10.55 -9.28 11.46
N GLN A 316 -11.06 -9.57 12.66
CA GLN A 316 -12.04 -10.63 12.88
C GLN A 316 -13.34 -10.35 12.11
N TRP A 317 -13.81 -9.09 12.12
CA TRP A 317 -14.99 -8.68 11.39
C TRP A 317 -14.80 -8.82 9.87
N GLU A 318 -13.65 -8.40 9.34
CA GLU A 318 -13.33 -8.53 7.91
C GLU A 318 -13.27 -9.99 7.46
N PHE A 319 -12.63 -10.85 8.24
CA PHE A 319 -12.57 -12.29 7.97
C PHE A 319 -13.96 -12.92 7.96
N ASN A 320 -14.78 -12.65 9.00
CA ASN A 320 -16.15 -13.17 9.09
C ASN A 320 -17.03 -12.65 7.95
N PHE A 321 -16.85 -11.39 7.53
CA PHE A 321 -17.54 -10.83 6.38
C PHE A 321 -17.14 -11.54 5.08
N ALA A 322 -15.85 -11.82 4.89
CA ALA A 322 -15.36 -12.53 3.72
C ALA A 322 -15.90 -13.98 3.67
N GLU A 323 -15.90 -14.68 4.80
CA GLU A 323 -16.46 -16.04 4.93
C GLU A 323 -17.96 -16.05 4.62
N LYS A 324 -18.75 -15.15 5.25
CA LYS A 324 -20.18 -14.98 5.00
C LYS A 324 -20.51 -14.77 3.52
N ASN A 325 -19.62 -14.10 2.79
CA ASN A 325 -19.79 -13.76 1.37
C ASN A 325 -19.05 -14.69 0.40
N ASN A 326 -18.47 -15.78 0.90
CA ASN A 326 -17.67 -16.75 0.13
C ASN A 326 -16.57 -16.07 -0.72
N LEU A 327 -15.79 -15.19 -0.09
CA LEU A 327 -14.69 -14.46 -0.70
C LEU A 327 -13.34 -15.04 -0.28
N HIS A 328 -12.36 -14.96 -1.18
CA HIS A 328 -10.97 -15.15 -0.78
C HIS A 328 -10.48 -13.92 -0.02
N TYR A 329 -10.07 -14.11 1.23
CA TYR A 329 -9.58 -13.03 2.08
C TYR A 329 -8.05 -12.87 1.98
N GLY A 330 -7.58 -11.63 2.01
CA GLY A 330 -6.17 -11.29 2.10
C GLY A 330 -5.99 -10.05 2.96
N ASP A 331 -4.95 -10.06 3.79
CA ASP A 331 -4.60 -8.96 4.67
C ASP A 331 -3.07 -8.79 4.70
N LYS A 332 -2.66 -7.55 4.88
CA LYS A 332 -1.29 -7.14 5.07
C LYS A 332 -1.14 -6.57 6.49
N PRO A 333 -0.52 -7.31 7.43
CA PRO A 333 -0.27 -6.76 8.75
C PRO A 333 0.79 -5.65 8.67
N ASN A 334 0.48 -4.51 9.27
CA ASN A 334 1.39 -3.39 9.47
C ASN A 334 1.75 -3.31 10.95
N ILE A 335 2.93 -3.84 11.28
CA ILE A 335 3.39 -4.14 12.65
C ILE A 335 4.14 -2.96 13.26
#